data_AF-A0A519LT28-F1
#
_entry.id   AF-A0A519LT28-F1
#
_cell.length_a   1.000
_cell.length_b   1.000
_cell.length_c   1.000
_cell.angle_alpha   90.00
_cell.angle_beta   90.00
_cell.angle_gamma   90.00
#
_symmetry.space_group_name_H-M   'P 1'
#
loop_
_entity.id
_entity.type
_entity.pdbx_description
1 polymer ?
#
loop_
_entity_poly.entity_id
_entity_poly.type
_entity_poly.pdbx_seq_one_letter_code
_entity_poly.pdbx_strand_id
1 'polypeptide(L)' 'MSKKVAILATDGFEESELKSPKAYLEEQGWKADIVSIKSGAIKAWADGNWG' A
#
# COMPACT_ATOMS: atom_id res chain seq x y z
N MET A 1 18.78 -8.11 8.31
CA MET A 1 17.56 -8.80 8.81
C MET A 1 16.38 -8.36 7.96
N SER A 2 15.67 -9.29 7.31
CA SER A 2 14.42 -8.95 6.60
C SER A 2 13.27 -8.86 7.61
N LYS A 3 12.45 -7.82 7.51
CA LYS A 3 11.25 -7.62 8.34
C LYS A 3 10.00 -7.82 7.48
N LYS A 4 8.88 -8.14 8.15
CA LYS A 4 7.54 -8.15 7.55
C LYS A 4 6.73 -7.00 8.12
N VAL A 5 6.10 -6.22 7.26
CA VAL A 5 5.29 -5.04 7.60
C VAL A 5 3.90 -5.22 7.00
N ALA A 6 2.86 -5.00 7.81
CA ALA A 6 1.48 -4.92 7.33
C ALA A 6 1.11 -3.46 7.11
N ILE A 7 0.64 -3.12 5.92
CA ILE A 7 0.08 -1.81 5.58
C ILE A 7 -1.44 -1.96 5.55
N LEU A 8 -2.14 -1.30 6.47
CA LEU A 8 -3.59 -1.30 6.52
C LEU A 8 -4.13 -0.25 5.55
N ALA A 9 -4.86 -0.69 4.53
CA ALA A 9 -5.48 0.20 3.56
C ALA A 9 -6.77 -0.40 3.00
N THR A 10 -7.72 0.44 2.62
CA THR A 10 -8.97 0.07 1.95
C THR A 10 -9.20 0.97 0.74
N ASP A 11 -10.32 0.81 0.02
CA ASP A 11 -10.63 1.66 -1.12
C ASP A 11 -10.65 3.16 -0.73
N GLY A 12 -10.18 4.01 -1.64
CA GLY A 12 -10.19 5.47 -1.47
C GLY A 12 -8.97 6.02 -0.72
N PHE A 13 -7.92 5.23 -0.52
CA PHE A 13 -6.63 5.73 -0.03
C PHE A 13 -5.99 6.66 -1.06
N GLU A 14 -5.26 7.68 -0.60
CA GLU A 14 -4.44 8.53 -1.48
C GLU A 14 -3.24 7.74 -1.99
N GLU A 15 -3.07 7.68 -3.32
CA GLU A 15 -2.13 6.77 -3.96
C GLU A 15 -0.68 6.98 -3.47
N SER A 16 -0.29 8.25 -3.35
CA SER A 16 1.06 8.64 -2.92
C SER A 16 1.38 8.19 -1.48
N GLU A 17 0.38 8.15 -0.59
CA GLU A 17 0.52 7.76 0.81
C GLU A 17 0.76 6.26 1.00
N LEU A 18 0.42 5.43 0.02
CA LEU A 18 0.70 3.99 0.06
C LEU A 18 1.91 3.61 -0.80
N LYS A 19 1.96 4.09 -2.05
CA LYS A 19 2.99 3.66 -3.00
C LYS A 19 4.40 4.02 -2.54
N SER A 20 4.62 5.25 -2.10
CA SER A 20 5.97 5.70 -1.71
C SER A 20 6.49 4.98 -0.45
N PRO A 21 5.73 4.86 0.65
CA PRO A 21 6.19 4.12 1.82
C PRO A 21 6.38 2.62 1.55
N LYS A 22 5.50 2.00 0.76
CA LYS A 22 5.65 0.59 0.40
C LYS A 22 6.95 0.35 -0.39
N ALA A 23 7.20 1.16 -1.42
CA ALA A 23 8.40 1.05 -2.25
C ALA A 23 9.67 1.22 -1.39
N TYR A 24 9.70 2.22 -0.51
CA TYR A 24 10.82 2.43 0.41
C TYR A 24 11.11 1.19 1.27
N LEU A 25 10.08 0.55 1.84
CA LEU A 25 10.25 -0.65 2.64
C LEU A 25 10.80 -1.83 1.81
N GLU A 26 10.30 -2.00 0.59
CA GLU A 26 10.73 -3.06 -0.33
C GLU A 26 12.17 -2.85 -0.81
N GLU A 27 12.59 -1.61 -1.07
CA GLU A 27 13.97 -1.24 -1.39
C GLU A 27 14.96 -1.57 -0.26
N GLN A 28 14.51 -1.54 1.00
CA GLN A 28 15.31 -1.98 2.16
C GLN A 28 15.36 -3.51 2.33
N GLY A 29 14.77 -4.27 1.41
CA GLY A 29 14.68 -5.74 1.46
C GLY A 29 13.66 -6.25 2.50
N TRP A 30 12.69 -5.43 2.88
CA TRP A 30 11.60 -5.82 3.76
C TRP A 30 10.39 -6.25 2.92
N LYS A 31 9.54 -7.09 3.49
CA LYS A 31 8.28 -7.49 2.86
C LYS A 31 7.16 -6.60 3.39
N ALA A 32 6.47 -5.89 2.49
CA ALA A 32 5.32 -5.07 2.81
C ALA A 32 4.04 -5.68 2.22
N ASP A 33 3.18 -6.25 3.07
CA ASP A 33 1.91 -6.84 2.68
C ASP A 33 0.77 -5.83 2.92
N ILE A 34 -0.11 -5.65 1.92
CA ILE A 34 -1.31 -4.82 2.06
C ILE A 34 -2.41 -5.69 2.69
N VAL A 35 -3.00 -5.20 3.78
CA VAL A 35 -4.10 -5.85 4.49
C VAL A 35 -5.32 -4.95 4.43
N SER A 36 -6.44 -5.51 3.98
CA SER A 36 -7.69 -4.80 3.77
C SER A 36 -8.88 -5.59 4.33
N ILE A 37 -10.03 -4.93 4.40
CA ILE A 37 -11.32 -5.52 4.79
C ILE A 37 -11.84 -6.55 3.78
N LYS A 38 -11.29 -6.56 2.55
CA LYS A 38 -11.66 -7.47 1.48
C LYS A 38 -10.42 -8.06 0.82
N SER A 39 -10.57 -9.27 0.26
CA SER A 39 -9.55 -9.88 -0.60
C SER A 39 -9.58 -9.27 -2.01
N GLY A 40 -8.49 -9.40 -2.75
CA GLY A 40 -8.36 -8.89 -4.11
C GLY A 40 -7.73 -7.49 -4.14
N ALA A 41 -8.22 -6.63 -5.04
CA ALA A 41 -7.70 -5.28 -5.23
C ALA A 41 -8.49 -4.24 -4.42
N ILE A 42 -7.77 -3.25 -3.89
CA ILE A 42 -8.33 -1.99 -3.39
C ILE A 42 -8.04 -0.87 -4.39
N LYS A 43 -8.95 0.09 -4.51
CA LYS A 43 -8.84 1.18 -5.49
C LYS A 43 -8.27 2.44 -4.86
N ALA A 44 -7.31 3.07 -5.52
CA ALA A 44 -6.69 4.30 -5.04
C ALA A 44 -7.49 5.53 -5.48
N TRP A 45 -7.35 6.62 -4.74
CA TRP A 45 -7.64 7.97 -5.20
C TRP A 45 -6.32 8.61 -5.66
N ALA A 46 -6.32 9.15 -6.87
CA ALA A 46 -5.15 9.78 -7.47
C ALA A 46 -5.60 11.02 -8.24
N ASP A 47 -5.14 12.21 -7.81
CA ASP A 47 -5.34 13.48 -8.51
C ASP A 47 -6.80 13.75 -8.95
N GLY A 48 -7.74 13.52 -8.03
CA GLY A 48 -9.17 13.77 -8.28
C GLY A 48 -9.88 12.68 -9.08
N ASN A 49 -9.21 11.56 -9.35
CA ASN A 49 -9.75 10.43 -10.08
C ASN A 49 -9.56 9.12 -9.31
N TRP A 50 -10.44 8.17 -9.58
CA TRP A 50 -10.27 6.79 -9.12
C TRP A 50 -9.26 6.06 -10.01
N GLY A 51 -8.10 5.72 -9.47
CA GLY A 51 -7.04 4.91 -10.11
C GLY A 51 -7.36 3.43 -10.11
#